data_AF-X1P8X3-F1
#
_entry.id   AF-X1P8X3-F1
#
_cell.length_a   1.000
_cell.length_b   1.000
_cell.length_c   1.000
_cell.angle_alpha   90.00
_cell.angle_beta   90.00
_cell.angle_gamma   90.00
#
_symmetry.space_group_name_H-M   'P 1'
#
loop_
_entity.id
_entity.type
_entity.pdbx_description
1 polymer ?
#
loop_
_entity_poly.entity_id
_entity_poly.type
_entity_poly.pdbx_seq_one_letter_code
_entity_poly.pdbx_strand_id
1 'polypeptide(L)'
;MKDGQGRVFINRRALKVYEPELARLKILEPLTLVPDLARRVDIEVNVEGGGFMGQADAVRTAIARGLIKWSGDPKVRELFKQHDWTLVK
;
A
#
# COMPACT_ATOMS: atom_id res chain seq x y z
N MET A 1 -8.84 5.95 0.84
CA MET A 1 -8.28 5.93 2.20
C MET A 1 -9.16 6.78 3.09
N LYS A 2 -9.44 6.31 4.30
CA LYS A 2 -10.20 7.02 5.31
C LYS A 2 -9.64 6.68 6.68
N ASP A 3 -9.91 7.52 7.66
CA ASP A 3 -9.48 7.27 9.05
C ASP A 3 -10.08 5.94 9.53
N GLY A 4 -9.26 5.15 10.22
CA GLY A 4 -9.62 3.78 10.53
C GLY A 4 -8.62 3.07 11.45
N GLN A 5 -8.63 1.74 11.39
CA GLN A 5 -7.88 0.85 12.29
C GLN A 5 -6.80 0.04 11.56
N GLY A 6 -6.37 0.49 10.38
CA GLY A 6 -5.34 -0.20 9.60
C GLY A 6 -5.86 -1.40 8.82
N ARG A 7 -7.13 -1.40 8.42
CA ARG A 7 -7.70 -2.47 7.60
C ARG A 7 -7.34 -2.25 6.14
N VAL A 8 -6.81 -3.27 5.47
CA VAL A 8 -6.44 -3.20 4.05
C VAL A 8 -7.21 -4.24 3.25
N PHE A 9 -7.93 -3.76 2.24
CA PHE A 9 -8.72 -4.54 1.30
C PHE A 9 -8.26 -4.31 -0.13
N ILE A 10 -8.18 -5.38 -0.91
CA ILE A 10 -7.86 -5.38 -2.33
C ILE A 10 -8.96 -6.13 -3.05
N ASN A 11 -9.68 -5.49 -3.97
CA ASN A 11 -10.84 -6.08 -4.64
C ASN A 11 -11.82 -6.72 -3.63
N ARG A 12 -12.11 -6.00 -2.54
CA ARG A 12 -12.95 -6.44 -1.39
C ARG A 12 -12.43 -7.65 -0.60
N ARG A 13 -11.24 -8.18 -0.90
CA ARG A 13 -10.59 -9.25 -0.14
C ARG A 13 -9.57 -8.66 0.84
N ALA A 14 -9.55 -9.16 2.07
CA ALA A 14 -8.58 -8.68 3.07
C ALA A 14 -7.14 -9.05 2.65
N LEU A 15 -6.21 -8.11 2.79
CA LEU A 15 -4.80 -8.32 2.43
C LEU A 15 -4.18 -9.53 3.16
N LYS A 16 -4.60 -9.80 4.40
CA LYS A 16 -4.10 -10.93 5.21
C LYS A 16 -4.28 -12.30 4.54
N VAL A 17 -5.31 -12.45 3.72
CA VAL A 17 -5.63 -13.69 3.01
C VAL A 17 -5.33 -13.58 1.51
N TYR A 18 -4.56 -12.57 1.09
CA TYR A 18 -4.21 -12.37 -0.31
C TYR A 18 -3.16 -13.39 -0.75
N GLU A 19 -3.40 -14.02 -1.90
CA GLU A 19 -2.52 -15.01 -2.51
C GLU A 19 -2.15 -14.57 -3.93
N PRO A 20 -0.95 -14.91 -4.42
CA PRO A 20 0.09 -15.67 -3.73
C PRO A 20 0.80 -14.87 -2.64
N GLU A 21 1.38 -15.56 -1.65
CA GLU A 21 2.13 -14.93 -0.54
C GLU A 21 3.15 -13.89 -1.01
N LEU A 22 3.90 -14.17 -2.08
CA LEU A 22 4.91 -13.23 -2.60
C LEU A 22 4.28 -11.89 -3.02
N ALA A 23 3.10 -11.91 -3.63
CA ALA A 23 2.37 -10.69 -3.97
C ALA A 23 1.88 -9.97 -2.71
N ARG A 24 1.39 -10.72 -1.71
CA ARG A 24 0.97 -10.17 -0.42
C ARG A 24 2.12 -9.46 0.30
N LEU A 25 3.30 -10.09 0.38
CA LEU A 25 4.50 -9.50 0.98
C LEU A 25 4.91 -8.21 0.28
N LYS A 26 4.87 -8.21 -1.06
CA LYS A 26 5.16 -7.02 -1.86
C LYS A 26 4.20 -5.86 -1.56
N ILE A 27 2.91 -6.14 -1.42
CA ILE A 27 1.92 -5.12 -1.09
C ILE A 27 2.07 -4.61 0.36
N LEU A 28 2.53 -5.45 1.28
CA LEU A 28 2.75 -5.07 2.68
C LEU A 28 3.91 -4.09 2.87
N GLU A 29 4.90 -4.09 1.98
CA GLU A 29 6.11 -3.28 2.07
C GLU A 29 5.87 -1.81 2.48
N PRO A 30 5.06 -0.99 1.76
CA PRO A 30 4.82 0.40 2.14
C PRO A 30 4.15 0.56 3.51
N LEU A 31 3.35 -0.41 3.95
CA LEU A 31 2.71 -0.38 5.27
C LEU A 31 3.71 -0.65 6.39
N THR A 32 4.71 -1.50 6.14
CA THR A 32 5.77 -1.81 7.11
C THR A 32 6.76 -0.67 7.30
N LEU A 33 6.94 0.18 6.28
CA LEU A 33 7.80 1.36 6.36
C LEU A 33 7.20 2.48 7.22
N VAL A 34 5.87 2.57 7.31
CA VAL A 34 5.17 3.60 8.11
C VAL A 34 4.11 2.97 9.02
N PRO A 35 4.50 2.13 10.00
CA PRO A 35 3.57 1.30 10.77
C PRO A 35 2.57 2.13 11.58
N ASP A 36 2.99 3.26 12.16
CA ASP A 36 2.11 4.14 12.94
C ASP A 36 1.08 4.85 12.07
N LEU A 37 1.44 5.19 10.83
CA LEU A 37 0.52 5.75 9.85
C LEU A 37 -0.48 4.69 9.38
N ALA A 38 0.03 3.51 9.03
CA ALA A 38 -0.76 2.39 8.54
C ALA A 38 -1.84 1.97 9.55
N ARG A 39 -1.59 2.03 10.86
CA ARG A 39 -2.57 1.71 11.91
C ARG A 39 -3.74 2.69 12.02
N ARG A 40 -3.61 3.90 11.46
CA ARG A 40 -4.59 5.00 11.59
C ARG A 40 -5.53 5.12 10.40
N VAL A 41 -5.33 4.34 9.34
CA VAL A 41 -6.03 4.51 8.07
C VAL A 41 -6.54 3.17 7.54
N ASP A 42 -7.80 3.15 7.14
CA ASP A 42 -8.36 2.04 6.37
C ASP A 42 -8.15 2.29 4.87
N ILE A 43 -7.69 1.25 4.18
CA ILE A 43 -7.25 1.27 2.79
C ILE A 43 -8.08 0.26 2.00
N GLU A 44 -8.66 0.73 0.92
CA GLU A 44 -9.34 -0.11 -0.06
C GLU A 44 -8.79 0.25 -1.44
N VAL A 45 -8.34 -0.77 -2.18
CA VAL A 45 -7.79 -0.64 -3.53
C VAL A 45 -8.54 -1.57 -4.45
N ASN A 46 -9.01 -1.05 -5.58
CA ASN A 46 -9.52 -1.86 -6.67
C ASN A 46 -8.49 -1.88 -7.80
N VAL A 47 -8.17 -3.07 -8.30
CA VAL A 47 -7.20 -3.29 -9.37
C VAL A 47 -7.76 -4.31 -10.35
N GLU A 48 -7.59 -4.04 -11.64
CA GLU A 48 -8.07 -4.88 -12.73
C GLU A 48 -7.04 -4.95 -13.86
N GLY A 49 -7.09 -6.03 -14.64
CA GLY A 49 -6.14 -6.28 -15.74
C GLY A 49 -4.75 -6.76 -15.28
N GLY A 50 -3.93 -7.19 -16.24
CA GLY A 50 -2.56 -7.66 -16.01
C GLY A 50 -2.46 -9.03 -15.31
N GLY A 51 -1.23 -9.40 -14.92
CA GLY A 51 -0.94 -10.61 -14.15
C GLY A 51 -0.86 -10.32 -12.64
N PHE A 52 -0.91 -11.38 -11.82
CA PHE A 52 -0.96 -11.27 -10.35
C PHE A 52 0.16 -10.37 -9.76
N MET A 53 1.38 -10.45 -10.30
CA MET A 53 2.51 -9.66 -9.83
C MET A 53 2.42 -8.19 -10.27
N GLY A 54 1.96 -7.95 -11.50
CA GLY A 54 1.75 -6.58 -11.99
C GLY A 54 0.65 -5.86 -11.20
N GLN A 55 -0.40 -6.58 -10.82
CA GLN A 55 -1.42 -6.06 -9.91
C GLN A 55 -0.84 -5.76 -8.52
N ALA A 56 0.00 -6.65 -7.97
CA ALA A 56 0.65 -6.42 -6.69
C ALA A 56 1.51 -5.15 -6.71
N ASP A 57 2.27 -4.92 -7.79
CA ASP A 57 3.04 -3.70 -8.00
C ASP A 57 2.15 -2.45 -8.08
N ALA A 58 1.06 -2.51 -8.86
CA ALA A 58 0.12 -1.41 -8.98
C ALA A 58 -0.52 -1.06 -7.61
N VAL A 59 -0.95 -2.08 -6.86
CA VAL A 59 -1.53 -1.91 -5.52
C VAL A 59 -0.49 -1.33 -4.56
N ARG A 60 0.74 -1.85 -4.57
CA ARG A 60 1.85 -1.37 -3.73
C ARG A 60 2.10 0.13 -3.95
N THR A 61 2.25 0.56 -5.20
CA THR A 61 2.44 1.99 -5.55
C THR A 61 1.22 2.82 -5.19
N ALA A 62 0.00 2.32 -5.41
CA ALA A 62 -1.23 3.02 -5.05
C ALA A 62 -1.34 3.25 -3.53
N ILE A 63 -0.96 2.27 -2.71
CA ILE A 63 -0.93 2.37 -1.25
C ILE A 63 0.10 3.43 -0.82
N ALA A 64 1.34 3.35 -1.32
CA ALA A 64 2.36 4.33 -0.97
C ALA A 64 1.94 5.77 -1.30
N ARG A 65 1.41 6.00 -2.51
CA ARG A 65 0.92 7.32 -2.93
C ARG A 65 -0.27 7.80 -2.10
N GLY A 66 -1.19 6.90 -1.77
CA GLY A 66 -2.31 7.23 -0.89
C GLY A 66 -1.86 7.63 0.51
N LEU A 67 -0.87 6.94 1.09
CA LEU A 67 -0.31 7.26 2.41
C LEU A 67 0.41 8.61 2.43
N ILE A 68 1.17 8.94 1.37
CA ILE A 68 1.77 10.27 1.20
C ILE A 68 0.67 11.35 1.20
N LYS A 69 -0.38 11.16 0.38
CA LYS A 69 -1.45 12.14 0.24
C LYS A 69 -2.27 12.29 1.53
N TRP A 70 -2.55 11.18 2.22
CA TRP A 70 -3.35 11.18 3.45
C TRP A 70 -2.57 11.77 4.62
N SER A 71 -1.28 11.45 4.76
CA SER A 71 -0.45 12.00 5.85
C SER A 71 -0.18 13.49 5.69
N GLY A 72 0.01 13.97 4.46
CA GLY A 72 0.44 15.33 4.19
C GLY A 72 1.87 15.64 4.66
N ASP A 73 2.60 14.64 5.17
CA ASP A 73 3.96 14.80 5.69
C ASP A 73 4.99 14.53 4.57
N PRO A 74 5.80 15.53 4.16
CA PRO A 74 6.86 15.34 3.17
C PRO A 74 7.86 14.23 3.52
N LYS A 75 8.05 13.94 4.82
CA LYS A 75 8.96 12.88 5.27
C LYS A 75 8.52 11.49 4.84
N VAL A 76 7.21 11.24 4.74
CA VAL A 76 6.67 9.95 4.26
C VAL A 76 7.06 9.72 2.80
N ARG A 77 6.99 10.76 1.98
CA ARG A 77 7.43 10.70 0.57
C ARG A 77 8.93 10.44 0.48
N GLU A 78 9.73 11.15 1.28
CA GLU A 78 11.18 10.99 1.24
C GLU A 78 11.60 9.59 1.71
N LEU A 79 10.97 9.06 2.76
CA LEU A 79 11.19 7.69 3.25
C LEU A 79 10.90 6.65 2.15
N PHE A 80 9.75 6.75 1.48
CA PHE A 80 9.43 5.83 0.39
C PHE A 80 10.40 5.96 -0.77
N LYS A 81 10.82 7.18 -1.13
CA LYS A 81 11.78 7.41 -2.22
C LYS A 81 13.16 6.81 -1.92
N GLN A 82 13.63 6.90 -0.68
CA GLN A 82 14.92 6.35 -0.24
C GLN A 82 14.92 4.83 -0.24
N HIS A 83 13.80 4.22 0.15
CA HIS A 83 13.65 2.76 0.14
C HIS A 83 13.48 2.20 -1.27
N ASP A 84 12.52 2.73 -2.03
CA ASP A 84 12.27 2.37 -3.41
C ASP A 84 11.62 3.53 -4.18
N TRP A 85 12.38 4.12 -5.09
CA TRP A 85 11.93 5.24 -5.92
C TRP A 85 10.67 4.94 -6.75
N THR A 86 10.37 3.67 -7.04
CA THR A 86 9.17 3.26 -7.80
C THR A 86 7.88 3.40 -6.98
N LEU A 87 7.96 3.52 -5.65
CA LEU A 87 6.81 3.80 -4.78
C LEU A 87 6.27 5.23 -4.93
N VAL A 88 7.13 6.16 -5.37
CA VAL A 88 6.82 7.59 -5.46
C VAL A 88 6.64 8.11 -6.89
N LYS A 89 6.80 7.22 -7.87
CA LYS A 89 6.59 7.47 -9.30
C LYS A 89 5.08 7.52 -9.61
#